data_AF-A0A1H0FU70-F1
#
_entry.id   AF-A0A1H0FU70-F1
#
_cell.length_a   1.000
_cell.length_b   1.000
_cell.length_c   1.000
_cell.angle_alpha   90.00
_cell.angle_beta   90.00
_cell.angle_gamma   90.00
#
_symmetry.space_group_name_H-M   'P 1'
#
loop_
_entity.id
_entity.type
_entity.pdbx_description
1 polymer ?
#
loop_
_entity_poly.entity_id
_entity_poly.type
_entity_poly.pdbx_seq_one_letter_code
_entity_poly.pdbx_strand_id
1 'polypeptide(L)'
;MAELSAIMTWTFTGETSIPKEINEILVDREVPEIAYKTVRDVAVVTNKRFIIADKQGITGKKVEVYTIPFKSIIMYSKCRDTRL
;
A
#
# COMPACT_ATOMS: atom_id res chain seq x y z
N MET A 1 9.63 -17.72 -10.80
CA MET A 1 8.94 -16.59 -11.49
C MET A 1 7.82 -15.94 -10.67
N ALA A 2 7.21 -16.60 -9.68
CA ALA A 2 6.19 -15.98 -8.81
C ALA A 2 6.73 -14.85 -7.89
N GLU A 3 7.97 -14.99 -7.42
CA GLU A 3 8.64 -14.07 -6.47
C GLU A 3 8.74 -12.61 -6.97
N LEU A 4 9.06 -12.38 -8.26
CA LEU A 4 9.17 -11.03 -8.82
C LEU A 4 7.84 -10.28 -8.84
N SER A 5 6.73 -11.01 -9.01
CA SER A 5 5.39 -10.39 -9.02
C SER A 5 5.02 -9.82 -7.65
N ALA A 6 5.47 -10.47 -6.57
CA ALA A 6 5.24 -10.03 -5.21
C ALA A 6 6.02 -8.75 -4.92
N ILE A 7 7.29 -8.68 -5.33
CA ILE A 7 8.16 -7.51 -5.13
C ILE A 7 7.67 -6.29 -5.94
N MET A 8 7.25 -6.49 -7.20
CA MET A 8 6.75 -5.40 -8.05
C MET A 8 5.41 -4.80 -7.57
N THR A 9 4.68 -5.48 -6.69
CA THR A 9 3.41 -4.98 -6.11
C THR A 9 3.64 -3.73 -5.25
N TRP A 10 4.85 -3.57 -4.72
CA TRP A 10 5.20 -2.53 -3.75
C TRP A 10 5.86 -1.32 -4.40
N THR A 11 5.91 -1.28 -5.73
CA THR A 11 6.43 -0.13 -6.46
C THR A 11 5.38 0.96 -6.53
N PHE A 12 5.66 2.10 -5.88
CA PHE A 12 4.83 3.30 -5.95
C PHE A 12 5.06 4.03 -7.27
N THR A 13 3.96 4.41 -7.94
CA THR A 13 3.98 5.04 -9.28
C THR A 13 3.60 6.52 -9.25
N GLY A 14 2.80 6.95 -8.27
CA GLY A 14 2.38 8.33 -8.10
C GLY A 14 1.42 8.53 -6.93
N GLU A 15 1.15 9.78 -6.56
CA GLU A 15 0.17 10.14 -5.54
C GLU A 15 -1.26 9.99 -6.08
N THR A 16 -2.18 9.54 -5.25
CA THR A 16 -3.60 9.36 -5.61
C THR A 16 -4.49 9.80 -4.45
N SER A 17 -5.78 10.03 -4.75
CA SER A 17 -6.80 10.22 -3.73
C SER A 17 -7.08 8.92 -2.96
N ILE A 18 -7.46 9.07 -1.69
CA ILE A 18 -7.76 7.95 -0.80
C ILE A 18 -9.06 7.28 -1.28
N PRO A 19 -9.06 5.97 -1.57
CA PRO A 19 -10.25 5.25 -1.99
C PRO A 19 -11.29 5.21 -0.88
N LYS A 20 -12.58 5.32 -1.23
CA LYS A 20 -13.68 5.22 -0.25
C LYS A 20 -13.72 3.87 0.46
N GLU A 21 -13.36 2.80 -0.24
CA GLU A 21 -13.25 1.42 0.28
C GLU A 21 -12.29 1.32 1.47
N ILE A 22 -11.26 2.19 1.53
CA ILE A 22 -10.31 2.20 2.63
C ILE A 22 -10.94 2.78 3.90
N ASN A 23 -11.88 3.72 3.78
CA ASN A 23 -12.53 4.32 4.95
C ASN A 23 -13.36 3.30 5.75
N GLU A 24 -13.85 2.24 5.11
CA GLU A 24 -14.64 1.19 5.75
C GLU A 24 -13.78 0.23 6.59
N ILE A 25 -12.47 0.15 6.34
CA ILE A 25 -11.52 -0.73 7.04
C ILE A 25 -10.67 -0.01 8.11
N LEU A 26 -10.84 1.31 8.26
CA LEU A 26 -10.16 2.11 9.26
C LEU A 26 -10.68 1.76 10.65
N VAL A 27 -9.77 1.69 11.62
CA VAL A 27 -10.12 1.50 13.04
C VAL A 27 -10.46 2.85 13.67
N ASP A 28 -11.18 2.84 14.80
CA ASP A 28 -11.44 4.05 15.58
C ASP A 28 -10.16 4.88 15.81
N ARG A 29 -10.26 6.19 15.53
CA ARG A 29 -9.15 7.17 15.58
C ARG A 29 -7.99 6.88 14.63
N GLU A 30 -8.19 6.07 13.59
CA GLU A 30 -7.25 5.93 12.48
C GLU A 30 -7.58 6.95 11.38
N VAL A 31 -6.57 7.69 10.93
CA VAL A 31 -6.72 8.74 9.90
C VAL A 31 -5.78 8.42 8.74
N PRO A 32 -6.29 8.32 7.49
CA PRO A 32 -5.45 8.20 6.30
C PRO A 32 -4.83 9.56 5.97
N GLU A 33 -3.50 9.60 5.87
CA GLU A 33 -2.75 10.84 5.59
C GLU A 33 -2.46 10.98 4.10
N ILE A 34 -1.98 9.91 3.46
CA ILE A 34 -1.59 9.93 2.05
C ILE A 34 -1.87 8.60 1.38
N ALA A 35 -2.19 8.65 0.08
CA ALA A 35 -2.36 7.47 -0.75
C ALA A 35 -1.47 7.53 -1.99
N TYR A 36 -0.87 6.40 -2.32
CA TYR A 36 -0.02 6.22 -3.49
C TYR A 36 -0.58 5.11 -4.36
N LYS A 37 -0.57 5.32 -5.67
CA LYS A 37 -0.91 4.30 -6.65
C LYS A 37 0.26 3.33 -6.78
N THR A 38 0.01 2.04 -6.60
CA THR A 38 1.00 1.00 -6.87
C THR A 38 0.75 0.36 -8.23
N VAL A 39 1.62 -0.57 -8.63
CA VAL A 39 1.45 -1.33 -9.90
C VAL A 39 0.15 -2.15 -9.91
N ARG A 40 -0.34 -2.59 -8.73
CA ARG A 40 -1.58 -3.37 -8.65
C ARG A 40 -2.80 -2.53 -8.32
N ASP A 41 -2.77 -1.69 -7.27
CA ASP A 41 -3.89 -0.78 -6.98
C ASP A 41 -3.48 0.45 -6.16
N VAL A 42 -3.39 0.32 -4.83
CA VAL A 42 -3.23 1.48 -3.95
C VAL A 42 -2.58 1.09 -2.63
N ALA A 43 -1.66 1.93 -2.19
CA ALA A 43 -1.09 1.92 -0.86
C ALA A 43 -1.54 3.18 -0.12
N VAL A 44 -2.08 3.02 1.07
CA VAL A 44 -2.51 4.12 1.93
C VAL A 44 -1.65 4.10 3.19
N VAL A 45 -1.11 5.28 3.52
CA VAL A 45 -0.36 5.51 4.75
C VAL A 45 -1.31 6.17 5.73
N THR A 46 -1.53 5.52 6.86
CA THR A 46 -2.32 6.08 7.96
C THR A 46 -1.40 6.54 9.08
N ASN A 47 -1.97 7.12 10.13
CA ASN A 47 -1.24 7.46 11.36
C ASN A 47 -0.71 6.24 12.14
N LYS A 48 -1.17 5.01 11.86
CA LYS A 48 -0.84 3.81 12.64
C LYS A 48 -0.13 2.72 11.83
N ARG A 49 -0.41 2.60 10.53
CA ARG A 49 0.05 1.48 9.70
C ARG A 49 0.08 1.85 8.22
N PHE A 50 0.86 1.09 7.45
CA PHE A 50 0.74 1.03 6.00
C PHE A 50 -0.35 0.02 5.63
N ILE A 51 -1.22 0.41 4.71
CA ILE A 51 -2.26 -0.43 4.15
C ILE A 51 -2.01 -0.56 2.65
N ILE A 52 -1.98 -1.78 2.12
CA ILE A 52 -1.89 -2.03 0.68
C ILE A 52 -3.09 -2.85 0.28
N ALA A 53 -3.92 -2.32 -0.60
CA ALA A 53 -5.03 -3.05 -1.17
C ALA A 53 -4.63 -3.55 -2.57
N ASP A 54 -4.96 -4.81 -2.87
CA ASP A 54 -4.80 -5.47 -4.17
C ASP A 54 -6.17 -6.03 -4.58
N LYS A 55 -6.72 -5.55 -5.70
CA LYS A 55 -7.98 -5.97 -6.30
C LYS A 55 -7.70 -7.18 -7.18
N GLN A 56 -7.79 -8.35 -6.56
CA GLN A 56 -7.53 -9.61 -7.22
C GLN A 56 -8.79 -10.15 -7.93
N GLY A 57 -8.63 -10.62 -9.16
CA GLY A 57 -9.61 -11.46 -9.88
C GLY A 57 -10.21 -10.84 -11.14
N ILE A 58 -10.67 -11.70 -12.06
CA ILE A 58 -11.22 -11.34 -13.39
C ILE A 58 -12.41 -10.36 -13.27
N THR A 59 -13.15 -10.42 -12.17
CA THR A 59 -14.33 -9.57 -11.88
C THR A 59 -14.03 -8.40 -10.93
N GLY A 60 -12.79 -8.25 -10.42
CA GLY A 60 -12.37 -7.14 -9.55
C GLY A 60 -13.08 -7.02 -8.19
N LYS A 61 -13.86 -8.03 -7.78
CA LYS A 61 -14.66 -7.98 -6.53
C LYS A 61 -13.89 -8.40 -5.27
N LYS A 62 -12.79 -9.13 -5.40
CA LYS A 62 -12.01 -9.59 -4.25
C LYS A 62 -10.90 -8.58 -3.99
N VAL A 63 -10.92 -7.95 -2.82
CA VAL A 63 -9.86 -7.04 -2.39
C VAL A 63 -9.05 -7.74 -1.31
N GLU A 64 -7.78 -7.97 -1.57
CA GLU A 64 -6.81 -8.44 -0.59
C GLU A 64 -6.15 -7.24 0.05
N VAL A 65 -6.25 -7.14 1.38
CA VAL A 65 -5.72 -6.01 2.14
C VAL A 65 -4.57 -6.48 3.01
N TYR A 66 -3.39 -5.94 2.76
CA TYR A 66 -2.19 -6.13 3.57
C TYR A 66 -1.99 -4.95 4.50
N THR A 67 -1.70 -5.24 5.76
CA THR A 67 -1.48 -4.21 6.79
C THR A 67 -0.11 -4.42 7.43
N ILE A 68 0.70 -3.37 7.46
CA ILE A 68 1.96 -3.34 8.19
C ILE A 68 1.89 -2.24 9.25
N PRO A 69 1.72 -2.59 10.54
CA PRO A 69 1.85 -1.63 11.64
C PRO A 69 3.23 -0.98 11.66
N PHE A 70 3.33 0.31 11.95
CA PHE A 70 4.64 0.95 12.09
C PHE A 70 5.50 0.30 13.18
N LYS A 71 4.85 -0.22 14.24
CA LYS A 71 5.52 -0.94 15.33
C LYS A 71 6.28 -2.19 14.87
N SER A 72 5.89 -2.83 13.77
CA SER A 72 6.59 -4.02 13.24
C SER A 72 7.77 -3.67 12.33
N ILE A 73 7.96 -2.40 11.96
CA ILE A 73 9.08 -1.99 11.11
C ILE A 73 10.33 -1.82 11.99
N ILE A 74 11.21 -2.81 11.97
CA ILE A 74 12.45 -2.82 12.76
C ILE A 74 13.55 -2.03 12.07
N MET A 75 13.62 -2.11 10.74
CA MET A 75 14.65 -1.44 9.94
C MET A 75 14.11 -1.09 8.56
N TYR A 76 14.52 0.06 8.03
CA TYR A 76 14.27 0.46 6.64
C TYR A 76 15.55 1.04 6.04
N SER A 77 15.71 0.91 4.73
CA SER A 77 16.81 1.50 3.99
C SER A 77 16.26 2.29 2.81
N LYS A 78 16.86 3.45 2.56
CA LYS A 78 16.59 4.27 1.38
C LYS A 78 17.68 4.00 0.37
N CYS A 79 17.35 3.30 -0.71
CA CYS A 79 18.22 3.28 -1.88
C CYS A 79 18.14 4.64 -2.54
N ARG A 80 19.23 5.40 -2.51
CA ARG A 80 19.38 6.63 -3.27
C ARG A 80 20.11 6.26 -4.56
N ASP A 81 19.37 6.05 -5.64
CA ASP A 81 20.03 5.97 -6.94
C ASP A 81 20.59 7.36 -7.24
N THR A 82 21.91 7.49 -7.11
CA THR A 82 22.65 8.74 -7.28
C THR A 82 23.31 8.76 -8.65
N ARG A 83 22.63 8.21 -9.67
CA ARG A 83 23.00 8.38 -11.07
C ARG A 83 22.45 9.71 -11.60
N LEU A 84 23.13 10.78 -11.22
CA LEU A 84 23.26 12.02 -11.97
C LEU A 84 24.76 12.32 -12.09
#